data_AF-A0A0V0H612-F1
#
_entry.id   AF-A0A0V0H612-F1
#
_cell.length_a   1.000
_cell.length_b   1.000
_cell.length_c   1.000
_cell.angle_alpha   90.00
_cell.angle_beta   90.00
_cell.angle_gamma   90.00
#
_symmetry.space_group_name_H-M   'P 1'
#
loop_
_entity.id
_entity.type
_entity.pdbx_description
1 polymer ?
#
loop_
_entity_poly.entity_id
_entity_poly.type
_entity_poly.pdbx_seq_one_letter_code
_entity_poly.pdbx_strand_id
1 'polypeptide(L)'
;YNPKSTHLKIQCMSKSNQTTPIEKIAIAGGLISTPVIGWSLYTLKTTGCGLPPGPAGSIGAIEGVSYLVVVGIVGWSLYTKSKTGSGLPNGPFGLLGAVEGLSYLSLLAILVVFGLQFLEQGSIPGPLPTDQCFG
;
A
#
# COMPACT_ATOMS: atom_id res chain seq x y z
N TYR A 1 4.69 -55.21 23.22
CA TYR A 1 4.99 -53.83 22.78
C TYR A 1 3.73 -53.28 22.12
N ASN A 2 3.06 -52.31 22.74
CA ASN A 2 1.82 -51.69 22.23
C ASN A 2 2.12 -50.22 21.91
N PRO A 3 2.23 -49.80 20.64
CA PRO A 3 2.53 -48.41 20.32
C PRO A 3 1.28 -47.56 20.56
N LYS A 4 1.31 -46.73 21.60
CA LYS A 4 0.30 -45.68 21.81
C LYS A 4 0.32 -44.75 20.60
N SER A 5 -0.76 -44.79 19.82
CA SER A 5 -1.00 -43.87 18.71
C SER A 5 -1.16 -42.45 19.28
N THR A 6 -0.12 -41.65 19.16
CA THR A 6 -0.14 -40.22 19.51
C THR A 6 -0.96 -39.50 18.45
N HIS A 7 -2.26 -39.41 18.69
CA HIS A 7 -3.19 -38.64 17.87
C HIS A 7 -2.85 -37.15 18.00
N LEU A 8 -1.93 -36.68 17.13
CA LEU A 8 -1.57 -35.27 16.99
C LEU A 8 -2.84 -34.53 16.58
N LYS A 9 -3.51 -33.91 17.55
CA LYS A 9 -4.67 -33.07 17.32
C LYS A 9 -4.18 -31.82 16.60
N ILE A 10 -4.16 -31.87 15.27
CA ILE A 10 -3.99 -30.70 14.41
C ILE A 10 -5.21 -29.82 14.68
N GLN A 11 -5.10 -28.95 15.68
CA GLN A 11 -6.02 -27.83 15.81
C GLN A 11 -5.64 -26.84 14.72
N CYS A 12 -6.28 -26.98 13.56
CA CYS A 12 -6.38 -25.90 12.61
C CYS A 12 -7.01 -24.74 13.38
N MET A 13 -6.20 -23.79 13.87
CA MET A 13 -6.68 -22.52 14.39
C MET A 13 -7.30 -21.76 13.22
N SER A 14 -8.52 -22.13 12.85
CA SER A 14 -9.41 -21.25 12.12
C SER A 14 -9.79 -20.15 13.11
N LYS A 15 -8.94 -19.11 13.16
CA LYS A 15 -9.21 -17.88 13.89
C LYS A 15 -10.58 -17.40 13.42
N SER A 16 -11.58 -17.58 14.29
CA SER A 16 -12.95 -17.14 14.04
C SER A 16 -12.93 -15.73 13.48
N ASN A 17 -13.71 -15.52 12.42
CA ASN A 17 -13.86 -14.33 11.58
C ASN A 17 -14.18 -13.05 12.39
N GLN A 18 -13.25 -12.62 13.24
CA GLN A 18 -13.25 -11.38 13.99
C GLN A 18 -12.27 -10.45 13.30
N THR A 19 -12.64 -10.02 12.10
CA THR A 19 -12.00 -8.85 11.48
C THR A 19 -12.03 -7.70 12.45
N THR A 20 -10.86 -7.22 12.85
CA THR A 20 -10.83 -5.99 13.65
C THR A 20 -11.27 -4.81 12.77
N PRO A 21 -11.87 -3.75 13.33
CA PRO A 21 -12.22 -2.56 12.56
C PRO A 21 -11.04 -1.99 11.76
N ILE A 22 -9.84 -2.08 12.34
CA ILE A 22 -8.58 -1.63 11.72
C ILE A 22 -8.27 -2.44 10.45
N GLU A 23 -8.41 -3.77 10.48
CA GLU A 23 -8.17 -4.62 9.30
C GLU A 23 -9.13 -4.28 8.16
N LYS A 24 -10.41 -4.02 8.44
CA LYS A 24 -11.38 -3.62 7.41
C LYS A 24 -11.04 -2.27 6.79
N ILE A 25 -10.62 -1.31 7.60
CA ILE A 25 -10.21 0.03 7.13
C ILE A 25 -8.93 -0.08 6.29
N ALA A 26 -7.96 -0.90 6.71
CA ALA A 26 -6.74 -1.13 5.95
C ALA A 26 -7.03 -1.79 4.60
N ILE A 27 -7.93 -2.79 4.56
CA ILE A 27 -8.35 -3.43 3.31
C ILE A 27 -9.03 -2.42 2.38
N ALA A 28 -10.03 -1.70 2.87
CA ALA A 28 -10.77 -0.72 2.07
C ALA A 28 -9.86 0.42 1.59
N GLY A 29 -9.04 0.96 2.49
CA GLY A 29 -8.10 2.03 2.20
C GLY A 29 -7.05 1.61 1.18
N GLY A 30 -6.44 0.44 1.35
CA GLY A 30 -5.44 -0.10 0.43
C GLY A 30 -5.99 -0.41 -0.96
N LEU A 31 -7.21 -0.97 -1.04
CA LEU A 31 -7.86 -1.27 -2.33
C LEU A 31 -8.22 -0.01 -3.11
N ILE A 32 -8.56 1.09 -2.44
CA ILE A 32 -8.86 2.38 -3.09
C ILE A 32 -7.56 3.14 -3.39
N SER A 33 -6.58 3.13 -2.49
CA SER A 33 -5.33 3.88 -2.67
C SER A 33 -4.48 3.34 -3.81
N THR A 34 -4.48 2.02 -4.04
CA THR A 34 -3.68 1.38 -5.11
C THR A 34 -4.01 1.92 -6.51
N PRO A 35 -5.28 1.93 -6.99
CA PRO A 35 -5.63 2.51 -8.28
C PRO A 35 -5.47 4.03 -8.33
N VAL A 36 -5.68 4.74 -7.22
CA VAL A 36 -5.46 6.21 -7.15
C VAL A 36 -3.98 6.55 -7.34
N ILE A 37 -3.08 5.85 -6.66
CA ILE A 37 -1.64 6.00 -6.84
C ILE A 37 -1.23 5.57 -8.25
N GLY A 38 -1.80 4.49 -8.77
CA GLY A 38 -1.54 4.06 -10.15
C GLY A 38 -1.90 5.12 -11.19
N TRP A 39 -3.08 5.73 -11.05
CA TRP A 39 -3.51 6.83 -11.92
C TRP A 39 -2.63 8.08 -11.74
N SER A 40 -2.18 8.35 -10.51
CA SER A 40 -1.22 9.41 -10.25
C SER A 40 0.09 9.19 -10.96
N LEU A 41 0.78 8.08 -10.68
CA LEU A 41 2.06 7.76 -11.30
C LEU A 41 1.96 7.69 -12.83
N TYR A 42 0.84 7.21 -13.38
CA TYR A 42 0.60 7.22 -14.82
C TYR A 42 0.53 8.64 -15.38
N THR A 43 -0.17 9.55 -14.70
CA THR A 43 -0.25 10.96 -15.10
C THR A 43 1.13 11.61 -15.01
N LEU A 44 1.84 11.49 -13.88
CA LEU A 44 3.20 12.02 -13.73
C LEU A 44 4.14 11.52 -14.82
N LYS A 45 4.10 10.22 -15.13
CA LYS A 45 4.95 9.60 -16.16
C LYS A 45 4.59 9.98 -17.58
N THR A 46 3.33 10.32 -17.88
CA THR A 46 2.88 10.62 -19.26
C THR A 46 2.83 12.11 -19.55
N THR A 47 2.55 12.95 -18.56
CA THR A 47 2.43 14.40 -18.73
C THR A 47 3.57 15.19 -18.09
N GLY A 48 4.39 14.57 -17.24
CA GLY A 48 5.39 15.28 -16.45
C GLY A 48 4.80 16.18 -15.35
N CYS A 49 3.48 16.17 -15.16
CA CYS A 49 2.77 16.93 -14.13
C CYS A 49 2.05 16.00 -13.15
N GLY A 50 1.93 16.41 -11.89
CA GLY A 50 1.06 15.77 -10.90
C GLY A 50 -0.41 15.78 -11.30
N LEU A 51 -1.27 15.05 -10.57
CA LEU A 51 -2.72 15.16 -10.80
C LEU A 51 -3.17 16.61 -10.64
N PRO A 52 -4.11 17.08 -11.49
CA PRO A 52 -4.72 18.37 -11.25
C PRO A 52 -5.36 18.34 -9.85
N PRO A 53 -5.07 19.34 -8.98
CA PRO A 53 -5.54 19.34 -7.60
C PRO A 53 -7.07 19.33 -7.48
N GLY A 54 -7.80 19.58 -8.57
CA GLY A 54 -9.26 19.59 -8.63
C GLY A 54 -9.84 20.83 -7.96
N PRO A 55 -11.16 21.03 -8.05
CA PRO A 55 -11.84 22.13 -7.35
C PRO A 55 -11.53 22.05 -5.86
N ALA A 56 -11.02 23.14 -5.29
CA ALA A 56 -10.58 23.26 -3.90
C ALA A 56 -9.44 22.32 -3.44
N GLY A 57 -8.66 21.72 -4.35
CA GLY A 57 -7.53 20.86 -3.94
C GLY A 57 -7.92 19.44 -3.48
N SER A 58 -9.18 19.06 -3.68
CA SER A 58 -9.76 17.80 -3.20
C SER A 58 -9.09 16.55 -3.78
N ILE A 59 -8.67 16.60 -5.04
CA ILE A 59 -8.03 15.48 -5.73
C ILE A 59 -6.59 15.29 -5.25
N GLY A 60 -5.86 16.40 -5.09
CA GLY A 60 -4.51 16.37 -4.52
C GLY A 60 -4.50 15.89 -3.06
N ALA A 61 -5.53 16.25 -2.28
CA ALA A 61 -5.69 15.75 -0.91
C ALA A 61 -5.92 14.24 -0.87
N ILE A 62 -6.76 13.70 -1.76
CA ILE A 62 -6.98 12.25 -1.90
C ILE A 62 -5.70 11.53 -2.30
N GLU A 63 -4.91 12.10 -3.19
CA GLU A 63 -3.62 11.56 -3.58
C GLU A 63 -2.65 11.49 -2.39
N GLY A 64 -2.52 12.61 -1.66
CA GLY A 64 -1.69 12.68 -0.46
C GLY A 64 -2.10 11.67 0.63
N VAL A 65 -3.40 11.56 0.90
CA VAL A 65 -3.93 10.57 1.86
C VAL A 65 -3.65 9.14 1.37
N SER A 66 -3.74 8.88 0.06
CA SER A 66 -3.45 7.57 -0.51
C SER A 66 -1.99 7.16 -0.29
N TYR A 67 -1.03 8.08 -0.43
CA TYR A 67 0.38 7.82 -0.10
C TYR A 67 0.56 7.51 1.38
N LEU A 68 -0.09 8.26 2.28
CA LEU A 68 -0.03 8.00 3.72
C LEU A 68 -0.60 6.63 4.09
N VAL A 69 -1.68 6.21 3.44
CA VAL A 69 -2.28 4.89 3.64
C VAL A 69 -1.30 3.79 3.22
N VAL A 70 -0.67 3.89 2.05
CA VAL A 70 0.31 2.88 1.58
C VAL A 70 1.53 2.83 2.49
N VAL A 71 2.10 3.98 2.87
CA VAL A 71 3.23 4.03 3.81
C VAL A 71 2.83 3.47 5.17
N GLY A 72 1.62 3.75 5.65
CA GLY A 72 1.08 3.21 6.89
C GLY A 72 0.97 1.68 6.86
N ILE A 73 0.45 1.10 5.77
CA ILE A 73 0.33 -0.35 5.59
C ILE A 73 1.70 -1.01 5.50
N VAL A 74 2.64 -0.46 4.73
CA VAL A 74 4.01 -0.97 4.63
C VAL A 74 4.74 -0.86 5.98
N GLY A 75 4.61 0.27 6.67
CA GLY A 75 5.19 0.47 8.00
C GLY A 75 4.64 -0.52 9.02
N TRP A 76 3.33 -0.77 9.00
CA TRP A 76 2.70 -1.79 9.84
C TRP A 76 3.22 -3.20 9.50
N SER A 77 3.40 -3.50 8.20
CA SER A 77 3.99 -4.75 7.73
C SER A 77 5.39 -4.94 8.27
N LEU A 78 6.26 -3.96 8.10
CA LEU A 78 7.63 -4.01 8.59
C LEU A 78 7.70 -4.13 10.11
N TYR A 79 6.85 -3.40 10.84
CA TYR A 79 6.76 -3.49 12.29
C TYR A 79 6.36 -4.90 12.73
N THR A 80 5.28 -5.45 12.15
CA THR A 80 4.78 -6.79 12.46
C THR A 80 5.81 -7.86 12.10
N LYS A 81 6.48 -7.71 10.95
CA LYS A 81 7.56 -8.57 10.49
C LYS A 81 8.77 -8.52 11.42
N SER A 82 9.13 -7.34 11.94
CA SER A 82 10.23 -7.20 12.91
C SER A 82 9.93 -7.86 14.26
N LYS A 83 8.65 -7.91 14.66
CA LYS A 83 8.22 -8.46 15.96
C LYS A 83 7.87 -9.95 15.91
N THR A 84 7.35 -10.44 14.78
CA THR A 84 6.78 -11.79 14.67
C THR A 84 7.50 -12.67 13.64
N GLY A 85 8.37 -12.08 12.82
CA GLY A 85 9.01 -12.77 11.68
C GLY A 85 8.08 -12.95 10.47
N SER A 86 6.80 -12.60 10.57
CA SER A 86 5.79 -12.73 9.51
C SER A 86 5.14 -11.38 9.18
N GLY A 87 4.68 -11.21 7.93
CA GLY A 87 3.97 -10.00 7.46
C GLY A 87 2.61 -9.80 8.14
N LEU A 88 1.73 -8.97 7.55
CA LEU A 88 0.39 -8.81 8.12
C LEU A 88 -0.35 -10.15 8.10
N PRO A 89 -1.24 -10.40 9.08
CA PRO A 89 -2.15 -11.51 8.98
C PRO A 89 -2.96 -11.39 7.70
N ASN A 90 -3.19 -12.49 6.99
CA ASN A 90 -3.89 -12.50 5.70
C ASN A 90 -5.32 -11.91 5.77
N GLY A 91 -5.90 -11.79 6.97
CA GLY A 91 -7.24 -11.26 7.16
C GLY A 91 -8.32 -12.15 6.50
N PRO A 92 -9.58 -11.71 6.48
CA PRO A 92 -10.66 -12.45 5.83
C PRO A 92 -10.37 -12.57 4.33
N PHE A 93 -10.60 -13.75 3.77
CA PHE A 93 -10.37 -14.05 2.34
C PHE A 93 -8.95 -13.76 1.81
N GLY A 94 -7.94 -13.53 2.68
CA GLY A 94 -6.59 -13.18 2.25
C GLY A 94 -6.42 -11.74 1.78
N LEU A 95 -7.44 -10.88 1.94
CA LEU A 95 -7.44 -9.53 1.38
C LEU A 95 -6.41 -8.60 2.01
N LEU A 96 -6.11 -8.77 3.30
CA LEU A 96 -5.12 -7.93 3.97
C LEU A 96 -3.70 -8.26 3.50
N GLY A 97 -3.43 -9.53 3.21
CA GLY A 97 -2.17 -9.95 2.57
C GLY A 97 -2.05 -9.47 1.12
N ALA A 98 -3.15 -9.48 0.36
CA ALA A 98 -3.17 -8.92 -0.99
C ALA A 98 -2.88 -7.40 -0.97
N VAL A 99 -3.50 -6.68 -0.04
CA VAL A 99 -3.28 -5.25 0.16
C VAL A 99 -1.85 -4.94 0.62
N GLU A 100 -1.25 -5.79 1.46
CA GLU A 100 0.18 -5.69 1.80
C GLU A 100 1.05 -5.78 0.54
N GLY A 101 0.83 -6.80 -0.31
CA GLY A 101 1.56 -6.97 -1.56
C GLY A 101 1.37 -5.80 -2.54
N LEU A 102 0.14 -5.33 -2.72
CA LEU A 102 -0.17 -4.15 -3.54
C LEU A 102 0.49 -2.89 -2.98
N SER A 103 0.54 -2.73 -1.65
CA SER A 103 1.20 -1.58 -1.02
C SER A 103 2.70 -1.58 -1.25
N TYR A 104 3.37 -2.74 -1.17
CA TYR A 104 4.79 -2.86 -1.55
C TYR A 104 5.03 -2.58 -3.03
N LEU A 105 4.16 -3.08 -3.91
CA LEU A 105 4.24 -2.82 -5.35
C LEU A 105 4.07 -1.34 -5.67
N SER A 106 3.08 -0.67 -5.07
CA SER A 106 2.87 0.77 -5.20
C SER A 106 4.08 1.55 -4.67
N LEU A 107 4.65 1.17 -3.53
CA LEU A 107 5.84 1.83 -2.99
C LEU A 107 7.04 1.70 -3.93
N LEU A 108 7.25 0.52 -4.53
CA LEU A 108 8.29 0.33 -5.53
C LEU A 108 8.04 1.17 -6.78
N ALA A 109 6.80 1.22 -7.27
CA ALA A 109 6.43 2.05 -8.42
C ALA A 109 6.68 3.54 -8.16
N ILE A 110 6.35 4.02 -6.95
CA ILE A 110 6.66 5.40 -6.51
C ILE A 110 8.17 5.63 -6.57
N LEU A 111 8.98 4.76 -5.94
CA LEU A 111 10.43 4.92 -5.95
C LEU A 111 11.02 4.91 -7.36
N VAL A 112 10.52 4.05 -8.25
CA VAL A 112 10.99 3.98 -9.64
C VAL A 112 10.63 5.25 -10.40
N VAL A 113 9.37 5.69 -10.37
CA VAL A 113 8.91 6.88 -11.11
C VAL A 113 9.60 8.14 -10.60
N PHE A 114 9.65 8.34 -9.28
CA PHE A 114 10.35 9.48 -8.69
C PHE A 114 11.87 9.40 -8.90
N GLY A 115 12.46 8.21 -8.89
CA GLY A 115 13.88 8.00 -9.18
C GLY A 115 14.23 8.34 -10.63
N LEU A 116 13.42 7.90 -11.59
CA LEU A 116 13.58 8.27 -13.00
C LEU A 116 13.43 9.78 -13.18
N GLN A 117 12.40 10.39 -12.57
CA GLN A 117 12.18 11.84 -12.60
C GLN A 117 13.37 12.61 -12.02
N PHE A 118 13.94 12.14 -10.92
CA PHE A 118 15.12 12.75 -10.31
C PHE A 118 16.36 12.65 -11.20
N LEU A 119 16.54 11.54 -11.92
CA LEU A 119 17.67 11.35 -12.83
C LEU A 119 17.50 12.14 -14.15
N GLU A 120 16.28 12.25 -14.66
CA GLU A 120 15.99 12.89 -15.95
C GLU A 120 15.89 14.43 -15.82
N GLN A 121 15.32 14.96 -14.73
CA GLN A 121 15.10 16.40 -14.57
C GLN A 121 15.77 17.02 -13.33
N GLY A 122 16.53 16.24 -12.55
CA GLY A 122 17.33 16.74 -11.43
C GLY A 122 16.52 17.26 -10.24
N SER A 123 15.20 17.14 -10.27
CA SER A 123 14.30 17.66 -9.24
C SER A 123 12.99 16.86 -9.17
N ILE A 124 12.42 16.80 -7.96
CA ILE A 124 11.15 16.13 -7.69
C ILE A 124 10.04 17.17 -7.83
N PRO A 125 8.97 16.92 -8.62
CA PRO A 125 7.89 17.89 -8.79
C PRO A 125 7.29 18.26 -7.43
N GLY A 126 7.15 19.56 -7.21
CA GLY A 126 6.60 20.08 -5.98
C GLY A 126 5.12 19.72 -5.80
N PRO A 127 4.61 19.62 -4.56
CA PRO A 127 3.21 19.33 -4.25
C PRO A 127 2.26 20.50 -4.54
N LEU A 128 2.79 21.62 -5.02
CA LEU A 128 2.04 22.82 -5.38
C LEU A 128 1.92 22.90 -6.91
N PRO A 129 0.81 23.44 -7.43
CA PRO A 129 0.73 23.80 -8.85
C PRO A 129 1.82 24.84 -9.12
N THR A 130 2.93 24.36 -9.65
CA THR A 130 4.06 25.16 -10.10
C THR A 130 4.16 24.91 -11.60
N ASP A 131 4.54 25.93 -12.36
CA ASP A 131 4.63 25.88 -13.83
C ASP A 131 5.73 24.94 -14.36
N GLN A 132 6.35 24.14 -13.49
CA GLN A 132 7.38 23.16 -13.82
C GLN A 132 6.76 21.78 -14.03
N CYS A 133 6.08 21.63 -15.16
CA CYS A 133 5.83 20.32 -15.74
C CYS A 133 7.10 19.84 -16.44
N PHE A 134 7.48 18.59 -16.18
CA PHE A 134 8.70 17.99 -16.74
C PHE A 134 8.52 17.36 -18.13
N GLY A 135 7.44 17.74 -18.83
CA GLY A 135 7.05 17.26 -20.16
C GLY A 135 7.19 18.32 -21.24
#